data_AF-A0A1B6B7Q7-F1
#
_entry.id   AF-A0A1B6B7Q7-F1
#
_cell.length_a   1.000
_cell.length_b   1.000
_cell.length_c   1.000
_cell.angle_alpha   90.00
_cell.angle_beta   90.00
_cell.angle_gamma   90.00
#
_symmetry.space_group_name_H-M   'P 1'
#
loop_
_entity.id
_entity.type
_entity.pdbx_description
1 polymer ?
#
loop_
_entity_poly.entity_id
_entity_poly.type
_entity_poly.pdbx_seq_one_letter_code
_entity_poly.pdbx_strand_id
1 'polypeptide(L)'
;MRNIKIEKMRYQENKSSYNLALVAFLINQYYLVTSLNSLAITYHIGIEIAINLMTFMFMFLGMERVKDHDEKWSKYFMGLAGFDIVRILYMPRMLFVQANELIQTGDTISIETGKSILLAGYKSAGALIVMSILILISGIIGYRKASALKKYYGTK
;
A
#
# COMPACT_ATOMS: atom_id res chain seq x y z
N MET A 1 28.60 -19.24 22.31
CA MET A 1 27.26 -19.24 22.93
C MET A 1 26.21 -19.28 21.83
N ARG A 2 25.44 -20.38 21.77
CA ARG A 2 24.35 -20.60 20.81
C ARG A 2 23.34 -19.45 20.96
N ASN A 3 23.02 -18.75 19.87
CA ASN A 3 22.28 -17.51 19.93
C ASN A 3 20.79 -17.80 20.20
N ILE A 4 20.43 -17.99 21.47
CA ILE A 4 19.07 -18.39 21.94
C ILE A 4 17.98 -17.50 21.33
N LYS A 5 18.28 -16.23 21.08
CA LYS A 5 17.36 -15.27 20.44
C LYS A 5 16.91 -15.73 19.05
N ILE A 6 17.79 -16.37 18.29
CA ILE A 6 17.53 -16.78 16.90
C ILE A 6 16.73 -18.07 16.85
N GLU A 7 16.98 -18.98 17.78
CA GLU A 7 16.14 -20.17 17.93
C GLU A 7 14.72 -19.82 18.36
N LYS A 8 14.57 -18.79 19.21
CA LYS A 8 13.25 -18.26 19.57
C LYS A 8 12.51 -17.65 18.37
N MET A 9 13.21 -17.02 17.42
CA MET A 9 12.58 -16.46 16.20
C MET A 9 11.93 -17.51 15.30
N ARG A 10 12.28 -18.80 15.44
CA ARG A 10 11.60 -19.89 14.72
C ARG A 10 10.17 -20.13 15.22
N TYR A 11 9.94 -19.90 16.51
CA TYR A 11 8.67 -20.16 17.18
C TYR A 11 7.86 -18.89 17.46
N GLN A 12 8.50 -17.73 17.32
CA GLN A 12 7.88 -16.43 17.53
C GLN A 12 7.62 -15.75 16.18
N GLU A 13 6.36 -15.46 15.93
CA GLU A 13 5.90 -14.74 14.74
C GLU A 13 6.43 -13.31 14.70
N ASN A 14 6.62 -12.78 13.49
CA ASN A 14 7.07 -11.41 13.29
C ASN A 14 5.93 -10.39 13.45
N LYS A 15 5.46 -10.21 14.68
CA LYS A 15 4.34 -9.29 15.01
C LYS A 15 4.55 -7.86 14.55
N SER A 16 5.79 -7.37 14.57
CA SER A 16 6.09 -5.98 14.16
C SER A 16 5.87 -5.77 12.66
N SER A 17 6.43 -6.62 11.80
CA SER A 17 6.24 -6.50 10.36
C SER A 17 4.79 -6.75 9.95
N TYR A 18 4.15 -7.74 10.60
CA TYR A 18 2.73 -8.02 10.42
C TYR A 18 1.85 -6.82 10.77
N ASN A 19 2.03 -6.20 11.95
CA ASN A 19 1.24 -5.03 12.35
C ASN A 19 1.44 -3.84 11.42
N LEU A 20 2.66 -3.56 10.96
CA LEU A 20 2.90 -2.50 9.98
C LEU A 20 2.19 -2.76 8.65
N ALA A 21 2.22 -4.00 8.18
CA ALA A 21 1.51 -4.40 6.97
C ALA A 21 -0.01 -4.29 7.15
N LEU A 22 -0.53 -4.64 8.32
CA LEU A 22 -1.95 -4.53 8.67
C LEU A 22 -2.42 -3.07 8.67
N VAL A 23 -1.64 -2.17 9.27
CA VAL A 23 -1.96 -0.73 9.23
C VAL A 23 -1.96 -0.21 7.79
N ALA A 24 -0.96 -0.59 6.98
CA ALA A 24 -0.91 -0.19 5.58
C ALA A 24 -2.11 -0.74 4.77
N PHE A 25 -2.56 -1.96 5.10
CA PHE A 25 -3.73 -2.58 4.50
C PHE A 25 -5.03 -1.85 4.83
N LEU A 26 -5.21 -1.42 6.08
CA LEU A 26 -6.36 -0.59 6.47
C LEU A 26 -6.35 0.77 5.76
N ILE A 27 -5.17 1.37 5.59
CA ILE A 27 -5.02 2.62 4.85
C ILE A 27 -5.37 2.42 3.37
N ASN A 28 -4.97 1.30 2.76
CA ASN A 28 -5.37 0.97 1.39
C ASN A 28 -6.89 0.90 1.24
N GLN A 29 -7.58 0.28 2.21
CA GLN A 29 -9.03 0.17 2.18
C GLN A 29 -9.72 1.53 2.36
N TYR A 30 -9.22 2.38 3.26
CA TYR A 30 -9.68 3.76 3.39
C TYR A 30 -9.49 4.55 2.09
N TYR A 31 -8.33 4.40 1.45
CA TYR A 31 -8.02 5.01 0.16
C TYR A 31 -9.01 4.56 -0.94
N LEU A 32 -9.31 3.27 -1.04
CA LEU A 32 -10.27 2.77 -2.02
C LEU A 32 -11.66 3.40 -1.82
N VAL A 33 -12.15 3.46 -0.58
CA VAL A 33 -13.47 4.06 -0.29
C VAL A 33 -13.50 5.55 -0.63
N THR A 34 -12.45 6.29 -0.27
CA THR A 34 -12.38 7.75 -0.55
C THR A 34 -12.24 8.05 -2.03
N SER A 35 -11.45 7.24 -2.75
CA SER A 35 -11.29 7.36 -4.20
C SER A 35 -12.60 7.06 -4.94
N LEU A 36 -13.30 5.98 -4.59
CA LEU A 36 -14.53 5.59 -5.27
C LEU A 36 -15.68 6.58 -5.08
N ASN A 37 -15.76 7.22 -3.91
CA ASN A 37 -16.77 8.25 -3.67
C ASN A 37 -16.51 9.55 -4.46
N SER A 38 -15.29 9.74 -4.99
CA SER A 38 -14.86 11.02 -5.56
C SER A 38 -14.64 10.97 -7.07
N LEU A 39 -14.64 9.80 -7.69
CA LEU A 39 -14.40 9.63 -9.12
C LEU A 39 -15.72 9.61 -9.90
N ALA A 40 -15.77 10.31 -11.04
CA ALA A 40 -16.89 10.27 -11.97
C ALA A 40 -16.96 8.92 -12.71
N ILE A 41 -18.16 8.33 -12.82
CA ILE A 41 -18.39 7.00 -13.42
C ILE A 41 -17.87 6.96 -14.86
N THR A 42 -16.68 6.39 -15.04
CA THR A 42 -15.98 6.25 -16.32
C THR A 42 -15.34 4.86 -16.38
N TYR A 43 -15.05 4.34 -17.59
CA TYR A 43 -14.37 3.05 -17.78
C TYR A 43 -13.06 2.89 -16.99
N HIS A 44 -12.35 4.00 -16.72
CA HIS A 44 -11.13 4.01 -15.92
C HIS A 44 -11.34 3.58 -14.46
N ILE A 45 -12.52 3.79 -13.87
CA ILE A 45 -12.83 3.35 -12.49
C ILE A 45 -12.80 1.82 -12.39
N GLY A 46 -13.29 1.10 -13.41
CA GLY A 46 -13.29 -0.37 -13.37
C GLY A 46 -11.88 -0.95 -13.27
N ILE A 47 -10.94 -0.34 -14.01
CA ILE A 47 -9.52 -0.72 -13.97
C ILE A 47 -8.90 -0.36 -12.60
N GLU A 48 -9.23 0.81 -12.07
CA GLU A 48 -8.78 1.28 -10.75
C GLU A 48 -9.22 0.32 -9.62
N ILE A 49 -10.48 -0.12 -9.67
CA ILE A 49 -11.04 -1.10 -8.73
C ILE A 49 -10.31 -2.43 -8.87
N ALA A 50 -10.12 -2.92 -10.10
CA ALA A 50 -9.45 -4.19 -10.35
C ALA A 50 -8.00 -4.18 -9.85
N ILE A 51 -7.25 -3.09 -10.10
CA ILE A 51 -5.89 -2.90 -9.59
C ILE A 51 -5.89 -2.88 -8.06
N ASN A 52 -6.80 -2.13 -7.44
CA ASN A 52 -6.90 -2.10 -5.98
C ASN A 52 -7.21 -3.48 -5.39
N LEU A 53 -8.12 -4.23 -6.00
CA LEU A 53 -8.48 -5.57 -5.55
C LEU A 53 -7.27 -6.51 -5.63
N MET A 54 -6.52 -6.44 -6.73
CA MET A 54 -5.28 -7.19 -6.89
C MET A 54 -4.25 -6.82 -5.83
N THR A 55 -4.00 -5.52 -5.62
CA THR A 55 -3.10 -5.03 -4.56
C THR A 55 -3.54 -5.54 -3.19
N PHE A 56 -4.83 -5.48 -2.90
CA PHE A 56 -5.42 -5.96 -1.64
C PHE A 56 -5.17 -7.46 -1.43
N MET A 57 -5.39 -8.28 -2.46
CA MET A 57 -5.11 -9.72 -2.42
C MET A 57 -3.62 -10.02 -2.18
N PHE A 58 -2.72 -9.34 -2.89
CA PHE A 58 -1.28 -9.53 -2.71
C PHE A 58 -0.81 -9.06 -1.33
N MET A 59 -1.37 -7.97 -0.83
CA MET A 59 -1.04 -7.41 0.47
C MET A 59 -1.49 -8.33 1.60
N PHE A 60 -2.70 -8.88 1.52
CA PHE A 60 -3.21 -9.88 2.46
C PHE A 60 -2.35 -11.14 2.46
N LEU A 61 -2.08 -11.71 1.27
CA LEU A 61 -1.27 -12.92 1.13
C LEU A 61 0.16 -12.72 1.64
N GLY A 62 0.79 -11.59 1.31
CA GLY A 62 2.13 -11.30 1.78
C GLY A 62 2.19 -10.98 3.27
N MET A 63 1.13 -10.41 3.86
CA MET A 63 1.06 -10.16 5.30
C MET A 63 1.11 -11.46 6.10
N GLU A 64 0.35 -12.48 5.65
CA GLU A 64 0.37 -13.80 6.27
C GLU A 64 1.74 -14.48 6.13
N ARG A 65 2.42 -14.30 5.00
CA ARG A 65 3.73 -14.93 4.74
C ARG A 65 4.91 -14.22 5.39
N VAL A 66 4.84 -12.91 5.60
CA VAL A 66 5.86 -12.12 6.31
C VAL A 66 5.87 -12.44 7.80
N LYS A 67 4.73 -12.89 8.34
CA LYS A 67 4.59 -13.43 9.69
C LYS A 67 5.51 -14.64 9.94
N ASP A 68 5.68 -15.48 8.91
CA ASP A 68 6.48 -16.71 8.89
C ASP A 68 7.97 -16.50 8.52
N HIS A 69 8.43 -15.25 8.45
CA HIS A 69 9.82 -14.91 8.10
C HIS A 69 10.26 -15.36 6.69
N ASP A 70 9.36 -15.38 5.71
CA ASP A 70 9.73 -15.69 4.32
C ASP A 70 10.44 -14.50 3.64
N GLU A 71 11.68 -14.74 3.20
CA GLU A 71 12.53 -13.77 2.51
C GLU A 71 11.94 -13.35 1.16
N LYS A 72 11.29 -14.28 0.44
CA LYS A 72 10.71 -14.00 -0.88
C LYS A 72 9.57 -12.98 -0.76
N TRP A 73 8.70 -13.18 0.23
CA TRP A 73 7.58 -12.27 0.50
C TRP A 73 8.00 -10.90 0.97
N SER A 74 9.12 -10.82 1.71
CA SER A 74 9.71 -9.52 2.07
C SER A 74 10.18 -8.73 0.83
N LYS A 75 10.72 -9.41 -0.20
CA LYS A 75 11.06 -8.78 -1.49
C LYS A 75 9.82 -8.40 -2.29
N TYR A 76 8.78 -9.23 -2.27
CA TYR A 76 7.48 -8.89 -2.89
C TYR A 76 6.88 -7.62 -2.27
N PHE A 77 6.96 -7.44 -0.96
CA PHE A 77 6.50 -6.21 -0.29
C PHE A 77 7.29 -4.97 -0.71
N MET A 78 8.61 -5.09 -0.89
CA MET A 78 9.41 -3.99 -1.46
C MET A 78 8.99 -3.67 -2.90
N GLY A 79 8.70 -4.69 -3.71
CA GLY A 79 8.17 -4.51 -5.07
C GLY A 79 6.79 -3.84 -5.08
N LEU A 80 5.91 -4.26 -4.16
CA LEU A 80 4.57 -3.67 -3.99
C LEU A 80 4.65 -2.19 -3.60
N ALA A 81 5.55 -1.84 -2.68
CA ALA A 81 5.80 -0.44 -2.33
C ALA A 81 6.27 0.37 -3.55
N GLY A 82 7.13 -0.19 -4.40
CA GLY A 82 7.54 0.42 -5.66
C GLY A 82 6.39 0.63 -6.64
N PHE A 83 5.50 -0.37 -6.77
CA PHE A 83 4.28 -0.25 -7.56
C PHE A 83 3.35 0.86 -7.04
N ASP A 84 3.17 0.95 -5.72
CA ASP A 84 2.38 2.02 -5.10
C ASP A 84 3.00 3.41 -5.34
N ILE A 85 4.34 3.52 -5.38
CA ILE A 85 5.02 4.79 -5.74
C ILE A 85 4.71 5.21 -7.17
N VAL A 86 4.73 4.27 -8.12
CA VAL A 86 4.35 4.56 -9.51
C VAL A 86 2.88 5.00 -9.57
N ARG A 87 2.02 4.37 -8.78
CA ARG A 87 0.60 4.72 -8.71
C ARG A 87 0.34 6.13 -8.16
N ILE A 88 1.16 6.61 -7.23
CA ILE A 88 1.12 8.00 -6.73
C ILE A 88 1.27 9.02 -7.87
N LEU A 89 1.95 8.69 -8.97
CA LEU A 89 2.12 9.63 -10.09
C LEU A 89 0.91 9.69 -11.03
N TYR A 90 0.19 8.58 -11.16
CA TYR A 90 -0.91 8.46 -12.12
C TYR A 90 -2.22 9.00 -11.55
N MET A 91 -2.56 8.60 -10.32
CA MET A 91 -3.90 8.81 -9.78
C MET A 91 -4.23 10.27 -9.42
N PRO A 92 -3.35 11.02 -8.73
CA PRO A 92 -3.61 12.43 -8.43
C PRO A 92 -3.72 13.25 -9.71
N ARG A 93 -2.90 12.97 -10.72
CA ARG A 93 -2.94 13.67 -12.01
C ARG A 93 -4.31 13.55 -12.67
N MET A 94 -4.92 12.37 -12.62
CA MET A 94 -6.26 12.15 -13.17
C MET A 94 -7.33 12.98 -12.42
N LEU A 95 -7.26 13.02 -11.09
CA LEU A 95 -8.18 13.80 -10.25
C LEU A 95 -7.99 15.32 -10.43
N PHE A 96 -6.75 15.79 -10.58
CA PHE A 96 -6.45 17.20 -10.85
C PHE A 96 -6.97 17.66 -12.22
N VAL A 97 -6.85 16.81 -13.25
CA VAL A 97 -7.38 17.12 -14.59
C VAL A 97 -8.90 17.22 -14.55
N GLN A 98 -9.60 16.22 -13.99
CA GLN A 98 -11.07 16.25 -13.87
C GLN A 98 -11.57 17.44 -13.06
N ALA A 99 -10.91 17.78 -11.96
CA ALA A 99 -11.33 18.92 -11.15
C ALA A 99 -11.15 20.25 -11.88
N ASN A 100 -10.07 20.41 -12.65
CA ASN A 100 -9.85 21.63 -13.44
C ASN A 100 -10.87 21.78 -14.56
N GLU A 101 -11.26 20.69 -15.21
CA GLU A 101 -12.34 20.69 -16.22
C GLU A 101 -13.66 21.17 -15.61
N LEU A 102 -14.03 20.68 -14.42
CA LEU A 102 -15.26 21.09 -13.72
C LEU A 102 -15.24 22.54 -13.24
N ILE A 103 -14.07 23.04 -12.83
CA ILE A 103 -13.90 24.45 -12.41
C ILE A 103 -13.98 25.40 -13.61
N GLN A 104 -13.51 24.98 -14.78
CA GLN A 104 -13.56 25.79 -16.00
C GLN A 104 -14.97 25.91 -16.60
N THR A 105 -15.88 24.98 -16.32
CA THR A 105 -17.29 25.06 -16.74
C THR A 105 -18.04 26.27 -16.18
N GLY A 106 -17.60 26.84 -15.05
CA GLY A 106 -18.10 28.12 -14.53
C GLY A 106 -19.41 28.06 -13.73
N ASP A 107 -20.10 26.92 -13.70
CA ASP A 107 -21.30 26.73 -12.86
C ASP A 107 -20.94 26.61 -11.38
N THR A 108 -21.73 27.24 -10.50
CA THR A 108 -21.52 27.23 -9.05
C THR A 108 -21.48 25.81 -8.46
N ILE A 109 -22.36 24.92 -8.94
CA ILE A 109 -22.42 23.51 -8.56
C ILE A 109 -21.15 22.75 -9.02
N SER A 110 -20.67 23.05 -10.23
CA SER A 110 -19.47 22.43 -10.81
C SER A 110 -18.19 22.87 -10.09
N ILE A 111 -18.14 24.12 -9.62
CA ILE A 111 -17.01 24.65 -8.82
C ILE A 111 -16.95 23.98 -7.44
N GLU A 112 -18.08 23.79 -6.75
CA GLU A 112 -18.12 23.10 -5.45
C GLU A 112 -17.77 21.61 -5.58
N THR A 113 -18.24 20.96 -6.63
CA THR A 113 -17.90 19.58 -6.96
C THR A 113 -16.41 19.44 -7.29
N GLY A 114 -15.86 20.34 -8.11
CA GLY A 114 -14.43 20.37 -8.45
C GLY A 114 -13.52 20.56 -7.23
N LYS A 115 -13.88 21.46 -6.30
CA LYS A 115 -13.14 21.64 -5.04
C LYS A 115 -13.16 20.38 -4.16
N SER A 116 -14.29 19.68 -4.12
CA SER A 116 -14.43 18.43 -3.36
C SER A 116 -13.56 17.31 -3.94
N ILE A 117 -13.50 17.21 -5.26
CA ILE A 117 -12.64 16.24 -5.98
C ILE A 117 -11.16 16.57 -5.76
N LEU A 118 -10.76 17.85 -5.76
CA LEU A 118 -9.38 18.24 -5.42
C LEU A 118 -8.99 17.82 -4.01
N LEU A 119 -9.87 18.07 -3.03
CA LEU A 119 -9.62 17.69 -1.65
C LEU A 119 -9.48 16.17 -1.50
N ALA A 120 -10.30 15.40 -2.21
CA ALA A 120 -10.18 13.94 -2.28
C ALA A 120 -8.87 13.50 -2.96
N GLY A 121 -8.42 14.21 -4.01
CA GLY A 121 -7.12 14.01 -4.64
C GLY A 121 -5.95 14.16 -3.68
N TYR A 122 -5.92 15.22 -2.88
CA TYR A 122 -4.88 15.40 -1.86
C TYR A 122 -4.94 14.35 -0.75
N LYS A 123 -6.14 13.99 -0.29
CA LYS A 123 -6.34 12.94 0.74
C LYS A 123 -5.89 11.57 0.26
N SER A 124 -6.25 11.21 -0.97
CA SER A 124 -5.89 9.93 -1.59
C SER A 124 -4.40 9.84 -1.88
N ALA A 125 -3.78 10.91 -2.37
CA ALA A 125 -2.32 11.00 -2.54
C ALA A 125 -1.58 10.83 -1.21
N GLY A 126 -2.04 11.51 -0.15
CA GLY A 126 -1.48 11.39 1.20
C GLY A 126 -1.58 9.96 1.74
N ALA A 127 -2.73 9.31 1.57
CA ALA A 127 -2.94 7.93 2.00
C ALA A 127 -2.00 6.94 1.27
N LEU A 128 -1.83 7.09 -0.05
CA LEU A 128 -0.91 6.26 -0.83
C LEU A 128 0.56 6.44 -0.40
N ILE A 129 1.00 7.67 -0.11
CA ILE A 129 2.36 7.94 0.37
C ILE A 129 2.60 7.22 1.70
N VAL A 130 1.69 7.40 2.66
CA VAL A 130 1.80 6.77 3.98
C VAL A 130 1.79 5.25 3.86
N MET A 131 0.89 4.70 3.05
CA MET A 131 0.81 3.26 2.77
C MET A 131 2.13 2.72 2.19
N SER A 132 2.65 3.35 1.13
CA SER A 132 3.88 2.89 0.48
C SER A 132 5.08 2.88 1.43
N ILE A 133 5.23 3.92 2.26
CA ILE A 133 6.29 3.98 3.28
C ILE A 133 6.13 2.84 4.31
N LEU A 134 4.92 2.59 4.79
CA LEU A 134 4.67 1.53 5.77
C LEU A 134 4.95 0.13 5.22
N ILE A 135 4.57 -0.12 3.96
CA ILE A 135 4.85 -1.40 3.27
C ILE A 135 6.35 -1.56 3.09
N LEU A 136 7.04 -0.50 2.67
CA LEU A 136 8.49 -0.54 2.48
C LEU A 136 9.21 -0.86 3.80
N ILE A 137 8.86 -0.18 4.89
CA ILE A 137 9.43 -0.44 6.22
C ILE A 137 9.11 -1.87 6.67
N SER A 138 7.89 -2.34 6.47
CA SER A 138 7.52 -3.73 6.77
C SER A 138 8.40 -4.71 5.97
N GLY A 139 8.54 -4.51 4.65
CA GLY A 139 9.40 -5.32 3.80
C GLY A 139 10.86 -5.35 4.27
N ILE A 140 11.43 -4.19 4.66
CA ILE A 140 12.81 -4.10 5.17
C ILE A 140 12.98 -4.85 6.50
N ILE A 141 12.05 -4.68 7.44
CA ILE A 141 12.11 -5.37 8.74
C ILE A 141 11.95 -6.88 8.55
N GLY A 142 10.97 -7.29 7.73
CA GLY A 142 10.77 -8.69 7.35
C GLY A 142 12.02 -9.31 6.75
N TYR A 143 12.62 -8.62 5.76
CA TYR A 143 13.82 -9.08 5.08
C TYR A 143 15.01 -9.24 6.02
N ARG A 144 15.25 -8.28 6.92
CA ARG A 144 16.34 -8.34 7.89
C ARG A 144 16.21 -9.54 8.82
N LYS A 145 15.01 -9.80 9.34
CA LYS A 145 14.77 -10.94 10.24
C LYS A 145 14.83 -12.28 9.49
N ALA A 146 14.25 -12.35 8.29
CA ALA A 146 14.30 -13.53 7.43
C ALA A 146 15.73 -13.89 7.02
N SER A 147 16.53 -12.90 6.60
CA SER A 147 17.94 -13.09 6.21
C SER A 147 18.80 -13.53 7.40
N ALA A 148 18.56 -12.96 8.59
CA ALA A 148 19.21 -13.42 9.82
C ALA A 148 18.88 -14.89 10.12
N LEU A 149 17.61 -15.30 10.04
CA LEU A 149 17.23 -16.70 10.24
C LEU A 149 17.91 -17.63 9.22
N LYS A 150 17.86 -17.28 7.93
CA LYS A 150 18.45 -18.06 6.85
C LYS A 150 19.97 -18.20 6.97
N LYS A 151 20.69 -17.15 7.36
CA LYS A 151 22.15 -17.20 7.56
C LYS A 151 22.56 -18.16 8.68
N TYR A 152 21.70 -18.34 9.70
CA TYR A 152 21.98 -19.25 10.81
C TYR A 152 21.67 -20.72 10.50
N TYR A 153 20.71 -21.00 9.61
CA TYR A 153 20.31 -22.37 9.24
C TYR A 153 20.83 -22.83 7.86
N GLY A 154 21.22 -21.90 7.00
CA GLY A 154 21.72 -22.13 5.64
C GLY A 154 23.23 -22.36 5.54
N THR A 155 23.97 -22.34 6.66
CA THR A 155 25.28 -22.99 6.76
C THR A 155 25.08 -24.50 6.94
N LYS A 156 24.71 -25.16 5.84
CA LYS A 156 25.05 -26.55 5.55
C LYS A 156 25.57 -26.62 4.13
#